data_AF-A0A699X874-F1
#
_entry.id   AF-A0A699X874-F1
#
_cell.length_a   1.000
_cell.length_b   1.000
_cell.length_c   1.000
_cell.angle_alpha   90.00
_cell.angle_beta   90.00
_cell.angle_gamma   90.00
#
_symmetry.space_group_name_H-M   'P 1'
#
loop_
_entity.id
_entity.type
_entity.pdbx_description
1 polymer ?
#
loop_
_entity_poly.entity_id
_entity_poly.type
_entity_poly.pdbx_seq_one_letter_code
_entity_poly.pdbx_strand_id
1 'polypeptide(L)'
;TRLVVRGYRQEEGIDFEESFAPVARMEAIKIFLAYVAHKGFTVYQMDVKTTFLHGSLKEDVYVCQPKGFVDADYPSHVYKLKKAPYGLKQAPRAWYDELSTFLL
;
A
#
# COMPACT_ATOMS: atom_id res chain seq x y z
N THR A 1 11.11 -15.11 -3.64
CA THR A 1 11.47 -13.87 -4.36
C THR A 1 10.34 -12.86 -4.21
N ARG A 2 10.62 -11.57 -3.98
CA ARG A 2 9.61 -10.52 -3.76
C ARG A 2 9.38 -9.74 -5.05
N LEU A 3 8.14 -9.65 -5.54
CA LEU A 3 7.79 -8.75 -6.63
C LEU A 3 7.73 -7.32 -6.08
N VAL A 4 8.50 -6.42 -6.68
CA VAL A 4 8.51 -4.99 -6.34
C VAL A 4 8.27 -4.21 -7.61
N VAL A 5 7.25 -3.35 -7.57
CA VAL A 5 6.91 -2.49 -8.70
C VAL A 5 7.83 -1.28 -8.70
N ARG A 6 8.24 -0.86 -9.90
CA ARG A 6 9.07 0.33 -10.10
C ARG A 6 8.18 1.56 -10.26
N GLY A 7 7.44 1.95 -9.22
CA GLY A 7 6.51 3.09 -9.32
C GLY A 7 7.16 4.44 -9.65
N TYR A 8 8.49 4.56 -9.52
CA TYR A 8 9.25 5.70 -10.04
C TYR A 8 9.27 5.79 -11.58
N ARG A 9 8.84 4.74 -12.29
CA ARG A 9 8.66 4.69 -13.75
C ARG A 9 7.18 4.73 -14.17
N GLN A 10 6.27 4.99 -13.23
CA GLN A 10 4.85 5.10 -13.55
C GLN A 10 4.61 6.39 -14.34
N GLU A 11 3.84 6.31 -15.43
CA GLU A 11 3.59 7.42 -16.35
C GLU A 11 2.57 8.43 -15.78
N GLU A 12 2.88 9.71 -15.93
CA GLU A 12 2.10 10.84 -15.41
C GLU A 12 0.89 11.17 -16.32
N GLY A 13 -0.26 11.50 -15.73
CA GLY A 13 -1.49 11.86 -16.46
C GLY A 13 -2.57 10.77 -16.60
N ILE A 14 -2.33 9.56 -16.06
CA ILE A 14 -3.34 8.49 -15.97
C ILE A 14 -3.69 8.21 -14.50
N ASP A 15 -2.70 8.03 -13.61
CA ASP A 15 -2.89 7.71 -12.17
C ASP A 15 -1.93 8.43 -11.20
N PHE A 16 -1.43 9.61 -11.57
CA PHE A 16 -0.19 10.18 -10.98
C PHE A 16 -0.38 11.34 -9.98
N GLU A 17 -1.58 11.89 -9.81
CA GLU A 17 -1.70 13.21 -9.16
C GLU A 17 -1.33 13.23 -7.66
N GLU A 18 -1.41 12.11 -6.93
CA GLU A 18 -1.26 12.13 -5.46
C GLU A 18 -0.37 11.00 -4.92
N SER A 19 0.59 11.39 -4.06
CA SER A 19 1.32 10.44 -3.20
C SER A 19 0.76 10.51 -1.79
N PHE A 20 0.27 9.37 -1.29
CA PHE A 20 -0.32 9.26 0.04
C PHE A 20 0.64 8.55 1.00
N ALA A 21 0.76 9.06 2.23
CA ALA A 21 1.51 8.40 3.30
C ALA A 21 0.80 8.65 4.63
N PRO A 22 0.05 7.67 5.17
CA PRO A 22 -0.62 7.82 6.45
C PRO A 22 0.41 7.69 7.58
N VAL A 23 0.99 8.81 8.00
CA VAL A 23 1.89 8.86 9.15
C VAL A 23 1.22 9.66 10.26
N ALA A 24 1.02 9.01 11.40
CA ALA A 24 0.50 9.69 12.58
C ALA A 24 1.49 10.77 13.06
N ARG A 25 0.97 11.94 13.42
CA ARG A 25 1.78 13.02 13.98
C ARG A 25 2.30 12.63 15.36
N MET A 26 3.56 12.94 15.65
CA MET A 26 4.21 12.59 16.92
C MET A 26 3.49 13.24 18.11
N GLU A 27 2.98 14.45 17.94
CA GLU A 27 2.19 15.17 18.93
C GLU A 27 0.90 14.42 19.27
N ALA A 28 0.21 13.88 18.26
CA ALA A 28 -1.01 13.10 18.46
C ALA A 28 -0.72 11.79 19.22
N ILE A 29 0.38 11.11 18.89
CA ILE A 29 0.82 9.90 19.60
C ILE A 29 1.10 10.22 21.07
N LYS A 30 1.83 11.30 21.36
CA LYS A 30 2.14 11.71 22.74
C LYS A 30 0.89 12.02 23.54
N ILE A 31 -0.06 12.77 22.97
CA ILE A 31 -1.34 13.10 23.63
C ILE A 31 -2.14 11.83 23.90
N PHE A 32 -2.23 10.93 22.92
CA PHE A 32 -2.92 9.64 23.07
C PHE A 32 -2.32 8.82 24.21
N LEU A 33 -0.99 8.65 24.25
CA LEU A 33 -0.30 7.89 25.30
C LEU A 33 -0.48 8.52 26.68
N ALA A 34 -0.40 9.85 26.79
CA ALA A 34 -0.63 10.55 28.06
C ALA A 34 -2.06 10.33 28.58
N TYR A 35 -3.05 10.37 27.68
CA TYR A 35 -4.44 10.10 28.03
C TYR A 35 -4.67 8.66 28.47
N VAL A 36 -4.15 7.69 27.73
CA VAL A 36 -4.22 6.26 28.08
C VAL A 36 -3.60 6.03 29.46
N ALA A 37 -2.41 6.57 29.74
CA ALA A 37 -1.76 6.44 31.02
C ALA A 37 -2.60 7.04 32.16
N HIS A 38 -3.20 8.22 31.94
CA HIS A 38 -4.10 8.85 32.91
C HIS A 38 -5.37 8.03 33.19
N LYS A 39 -5.91 7.34 32.17
CA LYS A 39 -7.10 6.49 32.31
C LYS A 39 -6.81 5.05 32.74
N GLY A 40 -5.54 4.67 32.87
CA GLY A 40 -5.14 3.30 33.19
C GLY A 40 -5.50 2.29 32.10
N PHE A 41 -5.59 2.73 30.84
CA PHE A 41 -5.90 1.84 29.72
C PHE A 41 -4.68 1.01 29.30
N THR A 42 -4.93 -0.18 28.76
CA THR A 42 -3.90 -1.01 28.12
C THR A 42 -3.87 -0.74 26.63
N VAL A 43 -2.69 -0.49 26.07
CA VAL A 43 -2.48 -0.30 24.62
C VAL A 43 -1.84 -1.55 24.05
N TYR A 44 -2.32 -1.96 22.87
CA TYR A 44 -1.72 -3.01 22.07
C TYR A 44 -1.14 -2.42 20.78
N GLN A 45 -0.01 -2.96 20.34
CA GLN A 45 0.60 -2.63 19.07
C GLN A 45 0.50 -3.85 18.15
N MET A 46 0.21 -3.61 16.87
CA MET A 46 0.22 -4.63 15.83
C MET A 46 1.15 -4.20 14.70
N ASP A 47 2.02 -5.11 14.28
CA ASP A 47 2.77 -4.99 13.02
C ASP A 47 2.16 -5.95 12.00
N VAL A 48 1.61 -5.40 10.93
CA VAL A 48 0.91 -6.19 9.92
C VAL A 48 1.93 -6.59 8.84
N LYS A 49 2.05 -7.89 8.60
CA LYS A 49 2.91 -8.39 7.53
C LYS A 49 2.27 -8.12 6.18
N THR A 50 3.07 -7.71 5.20
CA THR A 50 2.64 -7.54 3.79
C THR A 50 1.39 -6.66 3.61
N THR A 51 1.23 -5.62 4.44
CA THR A 51 0.08 -4.67 4.45
C THR A 51 -0.43 -4.28 3.07
N PHE A 52 0.45 -3.85 2.18
CA PHE A 52 0.04 -3.35 0.88
C PHE A 52 -0.62 -4.42 -0.02
N LEU A 53 -0.30 -5.70 0.17
CA LEU A 53 -0.97 -6.79 -0.56
C LEU A 53 -2.41 -7.04 -0.09
N HIS A 54 -2.80 -6.52 1.06
CA HIS A 54 -4.20 -6.55 1.51
C HIS A 54 -5.02 -5.49 0.77
N GLY A 55 -4.44 -4.31 0.52
CA GLY A 55 -5.08 -3.21 -0.21
C GLY A 55 -5.44 -3.58 -1.65
N SER A 56 -6.70 -3.38 -2.00
CA SER A 56 -7.21 -3.56 -3.36
C SER A 56 -7.02 -2.29 -4.19
N LEU A 57 -6.63 -2.43 -5.46
CA LEU A 57 -6.51 -1.27 -6.36
C LEU A 57 -7.88 -0.89 -6.91
N LYS A 58 -8.18 0.41 -6.90
CA LYS A 58 -9.40 0.96 -7.53
C LYS A 58 -9.14 1.22 -9.02
N GLU A 59 -7.91 1.53 -9.36
CA GLU A 59 -7.47 1.83 -10.73
C GLU A 59 -6.91 0.59 -11.42
N ASP A 60 -6.97 0.60 -12.75
CA ASP A 60 -6.43 -0.45 -13.60
C ASP A 60 -4.92 -0.24 -13.81
N VAL A 61 -4.11 -0.86 -12.95
CA VAL A 61 -2.64 -0.77 -13.06
C VAL A 61 -2.07 -2.00 -13.75
N TYR A 62 -1.24 -1.76 -14.76
CA TYR A 62 -0.53 -2.80 -15.51
C TYR A 62 0.98 -2.73 -15.28
N VAL A 63 1.65 -3.89 -15.30
CA VAL A 63 3.11 -3.99 -15.21
C VAL A 63 3.67 -4.96 -16.25
N CYS A 64 4.86 -4.67 -16.76
CA CYS A 64 5.57 -5.60 -17.62
C CYS A 64 5.83 -6.93 -16.90
N GLN A 65 5.92 -8.01 -17.68
CA GLN A 65 6.24 -9.33 -17.15
C GLN A 65 7.60 -9.30 -16.43
N PRO A 66 7.70 -9.84 -15.20
CA PRO A 66 8.94 -9.86 -14.46
C PRO A 66 9.94 -10.80 -15.13
N LYS A 67 11.23 -10.46 -15.04
CA LYS A 67 12.30 -11.31 -15.55
C LYS A 67 12.20 -12.70 -14.94
N GLY A 68 12.24 -13.74 -15.79
CA GLY A 68 12.08 -15.13 -15.39
C GLY A 68 10.63 -15.63 -15.32
N PHE A 69 9.65 -14.78 -15.58
CA PHE A 69 8.22 -15.13 -15.66
C PHE A 69 7.58 -14.70 -16.99
N VAL A 70 8.41 -14.41 -18.00
CA VAL A 70 7.92 -14.03 -19.32
C VAL A 70 7.30 -15.25 -19.98
N ASP A 71 6.05 -15.12 -20.42
CA ASP A 71 5.35 -16.09 -21.23
C ASP A 71 6.00 -16.19 -22.62
N ALA A 72 6.37 -17.41 -23.03
CA ALA A 72 7.04 -17.65 -24.31
C ALA A 72 6.10 -17.48 -25.51
N ASP A 73 4.82 -17.80 -25.34
CA ASP A 73 3.80 -17.68 -26.39
C ASP A 73 3.32 -16.22 -26.49
N TYR A 74 3.35 -15.49 -25.38
CA TYR A 74 2.89 -14.10 -25.29
C TYR A 74 3.93 -13.16 -24.65
N PRO A 75 5.08 -12.93 -25.30
CA PRO A 75 6.18 -12.16 -24.72
C PRO A 75 5.87 -10.67 -24.53
N SER A 76 4.89 -10.14 -25.27
CA SER A 76 4.47 -8.73 -25.20
C SER A 76 3.33 -8.46 -24.21
N HIS A 77 2.76 -9.49 -23.58
CA HIS A 77 1.70 -9.30 -22.59
C HIS A 77 2.21 -8.57 -21.35
N VAL A 78 1.25 -7.97 -20.64
CA VAL A 78 1.43 -7.28 -19.37
C VAL A 78 0.52 -7.90 -18.31
N TYR A 79 0.89 -7.76 -17.04
CA TYR A 79 0.07 -8.21 -15.93
C TYR A 79 -0.79 -7.08 -15.40
N LYS A 80 -2.09 -7.33 -15.26
CA LYS A 80 -3.00 -6.47 -14.51
C LYS A 80 -2.88 -6.77 -13.01
N LEU A 81 -2.60 -5.75 -12.21
CA LEU A 81 -2.50 -5.88 -10.77
C LEU A 81 -3.89 -5.84 -10.12
N LYS A 82 -4.18 -6.82 -9.26
CA LYS A 82 -5.42 -6.84 -8.44
C LYS A 82 -5.23 -6.26 -7.05
N LYS A 83 -3.99 -6.28 -6.56
CA LYS A 83 -3.56 -5.80 -5.24
C LYS A 83 -2.51 -4.73 -5.42
N ALA A 84 -2.23 -3.96 -4.38
CA ALA A 84 -1.28 -2.87 -4.44
C ALA A 84 0.12 -3.31 -3.95
N PRO A 85 1.00 -3.88 -4.80
CA PRO A 85 2.33 -4.30 -4.36
C PRO A 85 3.19 -3.13 -3.91
N TYR A 86 4.22 -3.43 -3.12
CA TYR A 86 5.21 -2.46 -2.71
C TYR A 86 5.88 -1.77 -3.91
N GLY A 87 6.11 -0.47 -3.77
CA GLY A 87 6.73 0.37 -4.79
C GLY A 87 5.75 1.02 -5.76
N LEU A 88 4.46 0.69 -5.68
CA LEU A 88 3.39 1.39 -6.36
C LEU A 88 2.97 2.64 -5.57
N LYS A 89 2.73 3.77 -6.26
CA LYS A 89 2.39 5.05 -5.60
C LYS A 89 1.06 5.01 -4.83
N GLN A 90 0.10 4.23 -5.34
CA GLN A 90 -1.24 4.06 -4.78
C GLN A 90 -1.25 3.10 -3.58
N ALA A 91 -0.21 2.30 -3.37
CA ALA A 91 -0.22 1.23 -2.37
C ALA A 91 -0.49 1.69 -0.93
N PRO A 92 0.07 2.82 -0.45
CA PRO A 92 -0.27 3.33 0.88
C PRO A 92 -1.74 3.75 1.01
N ARG A 93 -2.34 4.34 -0.03
CA ARG A 93 -3.75 4.75 -0.05
C ARG A 93 -4.66 3.53 -0.05
N ALA A 94 -4.40 2.58 -0.94
CA ALA A 94 -5.16 1.33 -1.04
C ALA A 94 -5.16 0.56 0.29
N TRP A 95 -4.01 0.52 0.99
CA TRP A 95 -3.94 -0.06 2.32
C TRP A 95 -4.73 0.72 3.37
N TYR A 96 -4.61 2.05 3.37
CA TYR A 96 -5.35 2.89 4.33
C TYR A 96 -6.87 2.76 4.18
N ASP A 97 -7.37 2.76 2.95
CA ASP A 97 -8.80 2.58 2.66
C ASP A 97 -9.29 1.23 3.18
N GLU A 98 -8.58 0.14 2.85
CA GLU A 98 -8.92 -1.22 3.30
C GLU A 98 -8.91 -1.33 4.83
N LEU A 99 -7.86 -0.81 5.47
CA LEU A 99 -7.73 -0.83 6.93
C LEU A 99 -8.82 0.02 7.60
N SER A 100 -9.13 1.20 7.05
CA SER A 100 -10.17 2.08 7.59
C SER A 100 -11.54 1.42 7.49
N THR A 101 -11.88 0.81 6.35
CA THR A 101 -13.14 0.06 6.19
C THR A 101 -13.22 -1.16 7.10
N PHE A 102 -12.10 -1.81 7.40
CA PHE A 102 -12.09 -2.93 8.32
C PHE A 102 -12.30 -2.53 9.79
N LEU A 103 -11.80 -1.35 10.19
CA LEU A 103 -11.82 -0.88 11.58
C LEU A 103 -13.01 0.01 11.93
N LEU A 104 -13.58 0.75 10.96
CA LEU A 104 -14.66 1.72 11.14
C LEU A 104 -15.96 1.25 10.48
#